data_AF-A0A1Q3WV06-F1
#
_entry.id   AF-A0A1Q3WV06-F1
#
_cell.length_a   1.000
_cell.length_b   1.000
_cell.length_c   1.000
_cell.angle_alpha   90.00
_cell.angle_beta   90.00
_cell.angle_gamma   90.00
#
_symmetry.space_group_name_H-M   'P 1'
#
loop_
_entity.id
_entity.type
_entity.pdbx_description
1 polymer ?
#
loop_
_entity_poly.entity_id
_entity_poly.type
_entity_poly.pdbx_seq_one_letter_code
_entity_poly.pdbx_strand_id
1 'polypeptide(L)' 'MQAQQLEEFIQDVLISIHANIRDLEEKRTFADPEEHDYIDGRLFSYGEMLAILRASAHDTGIDPKAIGL' A
#
# COMPACT_ATOMS: atom_id res chain seq x y z
N MET A 1 16.86 7.47 -14.36
CA MET A 1 15.51 8.05 -14.18
C MET A 1 15.66 9.44 -13.62
N GLN A 2 14.88 10.41 -14.10
CA GLN A 2 14.83 11.73 -13.45
C GLN A 2 14.10 11.58 -12.12
N ALA A 3 14.47 12.34 -11.09
CA ALA A 3 13.91 12.20 -9.74
C ALA A 3 12.37 12.28 -9.73
N GLN A 4 11.80 13.15 -10.56
CA GLN A 4 10.35 13.30 -10.73
C GLN A 4 9.66 12.03 -11.28
N GLN A 5 10.27 11.34 -12.24
CA GLN A 5 9.70 10.10 -12.78
C GLN A 5 9.70 8.97 -11.74
N LEU A 6 10.68 8.97 -10.83
CA LEU A 6 10.71 8.02 -9.72
C LEU A 6 9.61 8.33 -8.70
N GLU A 7 9.39 9.61 -8.40
CA GLU A 7 8.33 10.06 -7.50
C GLU A 7 6.95 9.71 -8.04
N GLU A 8 6.67 10.04 -9.31
CA GLU A 8 5.41 9.67 -10.00
C GLU A 8 5.19 8.15 -9.97
N PHE A 9 6.24 7.36 -10.26
CA PHE A 9 6.16 5.91 -10.17
C PHE A 9 5.81 5.41 -8.77
N ILE A 10 6.44 5.97 -7.73
CA ILE A 10 6.15 5.60 -6.33
C ILE A 10 4.70 5.97 -5.99
N GLN A 11 4.24 7.15 -6.38
CA GLN A 11 2.87 7.58 -6.16
C GLN A 11 1.86 6.66 -6.86
N ASP A 12 2.11 6.25 -8.11
CA ASP A 12 1.24 5.30 -8.83
C ASP A 12 1.15 3.93 -8.13
N VAL A 13 2.28 3.45 -7.59
CA VAL A 13 2.33 2.22 -6.79
C VAL A 13 1.51 2.38 -5.51
N LEU A 14 1.65 3.49 -4.80
CA LEU A 14 0.91 3.74 -3.56
C LEU A 14 -0.59 3.88 -3.81
N ILE A 15 -0.98 4.60 -4.85
CA ILE A 15 -2.38 4.71 -5.29
C ILE A 15 -2.96 3.31 -5.53
N SER A 16 -2.21 2.45 -6.24
CA SER A 16 -2.64 1.09 -6.52
C SER A 16 -2.79 0.26 -5.24
N ILE A 17 -1.84 0.35 -4.30
CA ILE A 17 -1.92 -0.36 -3.02
C ILE A 17 -3.14 0.11 -2.23
N HIS A 18 -3.34 1.42 -2.07
CA HIS A 18 -4.46 1.97 -1.33
C HIS A 18 -5.82 1.64 -1.97
N ALA A 19 -5.91 1.65 -3.30
CA ALA A 19 -7.12 1.22 -4.00
C ALA A 19 -7.43 -0.26 -3.71
N ASN A 20 -6.42 -1.14 -3.75
CA ASN A 20 -6.61 -2.56 -3.44
C ASN A 20 -7.00 -2.79 -1.97
N ILE A 21 -6.41 -2.05 -1.02
CA ILE A 21 -6.81 -2.13 0.39
C ILE A 21 -8.28 -1.77 0.52
N ARG A 22 -8.69 -0.62 -0.02
CA ARG A 22 -10.07 -0.17 0.04
C ARG A 22 -11.04 -1.18 -0.57
N ASP A 23 -10.73 -1.70 -1.75
CA ASP A 23 -11.57 -2.70 -2.43
C ASP A 23 -11.69 -3.98 -1.60
N LEU A 24 -10.63 -4.40 -0.90
CA LEU A 24 -10.65 -5.57 -0.03
C LEU A 24 -11.44 -5.33 1.26
N GLU A 25 -11.34 -4.15 1.87
CA GLU A 25 -12.14 -3.77 3.03
C GLU A 25 -13.64 -3.72 2.67
N GLU A 26 -13.98 -3.17 1.50
CA GLU A 26 -15.35 -3.17 0.99
C GLU A 26 -15.84 -4.61 0.73
N LYS A 27 -15.03 -5.46 0.09
CA LYS A 27 -15.36 -6.88 -0.14
C LYS A 27 -15.56 -7.65 1.15
N ARG A 28 -14.72 -7.44 2.16
CA ARG A 28 -14.81 -8.12 3.48
C ARG A 28 -16.19 -7.99 4.11
N THR A 29 -16.85 -6.85 3.90
CA THR A 29 -18.18 -6.55 4.46
C THR A 29 -19.27 -7.50 3.96
N PHE A 30 -19.11 -8.04 2.74
CA PHE A 30 -20.12 -8.89 2.08
C PHE A 30 -19.63 -10.31 1.79
N ALA A 31 -18.35 -10.59 2.06
CA ALA A 31 -17.72 -11.87 1.79
C ALA A 31 -18.22 -12.96 2.74
N ASP A 32 -18.30 -14.18 2.22
CA ASP A 32 -18.61 -15.36 3.03
C ASP A 32 -17.50 -15.59 4.07
N PRO A 33 -17.79 -16.17 5.25
CA PRO A 33 -16.78 -16.39 6.28
C PRO A 33 -15.55 -17.18 5.81
N GLU A 34 -15.73 -18.08 4.83
CA GLU A 34 -14.65 -18.88 4.23
C GLU A 34 -13.65 -18.03 3.43
N GLU A 35 -14.04 -16.83 2.98
CA GLU A 35 -13.21 -15.91 2.22
C GLU A 35 -12.46 -14.91 3.11
N HIS A 36 -12.84 -14.79 4.40
CA HIS A 36 -12.29 -13.77 5.31
C HIS A 36 -10.80 -13.96 5.54
N ASP A 37 -10.33 -15.20 5.72
CA ASP A 37 -8.91 -15.49 5.94
C ASP A 37 -8.04 -15.04 4.76
N TYR A 38 -8.54 -15.24 3.53
CA TYR A 38 -7.85 -14.79 2.32
C TYR A 38 -7.80 -13.26 2.25
N ILE A 39 -8.93 -12.60 2.51
CA ILE A 39 -9.03 -11.13 2.48
C ILE A 39 -8.13 -10.51 3.55
N ASP A 40 -8.19 -11.02 4.78
CA ASP A 40 -7.38 -10.53 5.90
C ASP A 40 -5.88 -10.75 5.65
N GLY A 41 -5.50 -11.90 5.06
CA GLY A 41 -4.12 -12.14 4.64
C GLY A 41 -3.62 -11.15 3.58
N ARG A 42 -4.48 -10.78 2.62
CA ARG A 42 -4.15 -9.76 1.60
C ARG A 42 -4.04 -8.37 2.20
N LEU A 43 -4.96 -7.97 3.07
CA LEU A 43 -4.94 -6.70 3.79
C LEU A 43 -3.67 -6.57 4.63
N PHE A 44 -3.33 -7.62 5.39
CA PHE A 44 -2.09 -7.69 6.15
C PHE A 44 -0.86 -7.48 5.26
N SER A 45 -0.79 -8.19 4.13
CA SER A 45 0.33 -8.09 3.20
C SER A 45 0.51 -6.68 2.63
N TYR A 46 -0.58 -5.99 2.29
CA TYR A 46 -0.51 -4.60 1.83
C TYR A 46 -0.07 -3.64 2.94
N GLY A 47 -0.52 -3.87 4.18
CA GLY A 47 -0.04 -3.13 5.36
C GLY A 47 1.47 -3.25 5.55
N GLU A 48 2.00 -4.47 5.47
CA GLU A 48 3.45 -4.73 5.56
C GLU A 48 4.22 -4.03 4.43
N MET A 49 3.70 -4.05 3.20
CA MET A 49 4.32 -3.34 2.08
C MET A 49 4.41 -1.83 2.34
N LEU A 50 3.35 -1.20 2.84
CA LEU A 50 3.37 0.22 3.20
C LEU A 50 4.36 0.50 4.33
N ALA A 51 4.43 -0.37 5.34
CA ALA A 51 5.39 -0.24 6.44
C ALA A 51 6.84 -0.32 5.95
N ILE A 52 7.15 -1.27 5.06
CA ILE A 52 8.47 -1.41 4.42
C ILE A 52 8.83 -0.17 3.62
N LEU A 53 7.90 0.35 2.81
CA LEU A 53 8.13 1.55 2.01
C LEU A 53 8.40 2.77 2.90
N ARG A 54 7.63 2.93 3.99
CA ARG A 54 7.83 4.04 4.95
C ARG A 54 9.17 3.93 5.67
N ALA A 55 9.55 2.73 6.12
CA ALA A 55 10.86 2.49 6.74
C ALA A 55 12.01 2.77 5.76
N SER A 56 11.88 2.31 4.51
CA SER A 56 12.88 2.54 3.47
C SER A 56 13.03 4.02 3.12
N ALA A 57 11.92 4.78 3.08
CA ALA A 57 11.94 6.22 2.86
C ALA A 57 12.70 6.93 3.99
N HIS A 58 12.40 6.59 5.24
CA HIS A 58 13.11 7.11 6.40
C HIS A 58 14.61 6.82 6.34
N ASP A 59 15.00 5.57 6.07
CA ASP A 59 16.41 5.14 6.03
C ASP A 59 17.20 5.76 4.88
N THR A 60 16.51 6.19 3.82
CA THR A 60 17.11 6.87 2.66
C THR A 60 17.05 8.40 2.75
N GLY A 61 16.53 8.95 3.87
CA GLY A 61 16.43 10.39 4.10
C GLY A 61 15.33 11.08 3.30
N ILE A 62 14.35 10.33 2.78
CA ILE A 62 13.18 10.85 2.09
C ILE A 62 12.07 11.07 3.12
N ASP A 63 11.45 12.26 3.12
CA ASP A 63 10.24 12.50 3.91
C ASP A 63 9.09 11.64 3.36
N PRO A 64 8.56 10.66 4.12
CA PRO A 64 7.49 9.79 3.64
C PRO A 64 6.26 10.57 3.18
N LYS A 65 5.96 11.71 3.83
CA LYS A 65 4.81 12.53 3.46
C LYS A 65 4.96 13.16 2.08
N ALA A 66 6.19 13.46 1.67
CA ALA A 66 6.47 14.03 0.35
C ALA A 66 6.17 13.04 -0.77
N ILE A 67 6.24 11.74 -0.49
CA ILE A 67 5.96 10.67 -1.46
C ILE A 67 4.60 9.99 -1.25
N GLY A 68 3.78 10.47 -0.30
CA GLY A 68 2.43 9.96 -0.06
C GLY A 68 2.34 8.75 0.88
N LEU A 69 3.36 8.52 1.73
CA LEU A 69 3.44 7.46 2.75
C LEU A 69 3.21 7.95 4.19
#